data_AF-A0A1H0VSR7-F1
#
_entry.id   AF-A0A1H0VSR7-F1
#
_cell.length_a   1.000
_cell.length_b   1.000
_cell.length_c   1.000
_cell.angle_alpha   90.00
_cell.angle_beta   90.00
_cell.angle_gamma   90.00
#
_symmetry.space_group_name_H-M   'P 1'
#
loop_
_entity.id
_entity.type
_entity.pdbx_description
1 polymer ?
#
loop_
_entity_poly.entity_id
_entity_poly.type
_entity_poly.pdbx_seq_one_letter_code
_entity_poly.pdbx_strand_id
1 'polypeptide(L)'
;MQNFLHIGALVRLFACVSVLAWLQGCTTTTTTTTTSSSSATTNSTPTPRQVTAPIAQGELLTESDEPEARKRARTRMQLAVAYFEQGQTTVALDELKQALAVDPSFADAFNLRGLIYLRLNDMRLAEDSFRRAMALNPREPNTLHNYGWLMCQQGRYPESIQMFEQALANPTYGGRAKTLMAQGLCQQRAGLLPEAERNLSRSYELDAGNPITGYNLATLLYQRGEWLRAQFYIRRLNNSELANAESLWLGIKVERRMENREAMQQLVEQLRKRYGQSRELAAYERGAFDE
;
A
#
# COMPACT_ATOMS: atom_id res chain seq x y z
N MET A 1 -9.29 5.97 20.02
CA MET A 1 -7.98 5.31 19.89
C MET A 1 -7.97 4.58 18.54
N GLN A 2 -7.99 5.22 17.37
CA GLN A 2 -6.94 6.02 16.71
C GLN A 2 -5.58 5.31 16.65
N ASN A 3 -5.40 4.43 15.66
CA ASN A 3 -4.10 4.02 15.13
C ASN A 3 -4.00 4.46 13.66
N PHE A 4 -3.68 5.73 13.48
CA PHE A 4 -3.12 6.26 12.24
C PHE A 4 -1.60 6.06 12.32
N LEU A 5 -1.05 5.01 11.72
CA LEU A 5 0.40 4.91 11.55
C LEU A 5 0.78 4.39 10.15
N HIS A 6 1.42 5.30 9.41
CA HIS A 6 2.53 5.10 8.48
C HIS A 6 2.45 4.04 7.37
N ILE A 7 1.93 4.45 6.20
CA ILE A 7 2.31 3.89 4.87
C ILE A 7 3.23 4.90 4.13
N GLY A 8 3.99 5.73 4.86
CA GLY A 8 4.73 6.86 4.31
C GLY A 8 6.21 6.62 3.94
N ALA A 9 6.75 5.41 4.09
CA ALA A 9 8.22 5.23 4.15
C ALA A 9 8.85 4.31 3.08
N LEU A 10 8.19 4.01 1.95
CA LEU A 10 8.73 3.06 0.95
C LEU A 10 8.86 3.61 -0.48
N VAL A 11 9.13 4.92 -0.62
CA VAL A 11 9.59 5.49 -1.90
C VAL A 11 11.01 6.01 -1.74
N ARG A 12 11.96 5.09 -1.64
CA ARG A 12 13.37 5.28 -1.98
C ARG A 12 14.01 3.89 -2.04
N LEU A 13 14.81 3.67 -3.09
CA LEU A 13 15.83 2.64 -3.28
C LEU A 13 15.56 1.52 -4.32
N PHE A 14 16.23 1.75 -5.46
CA PHE A 14 16.99 0.82 -6.30
C PHE A 14 16.48 0.41 -7.68
N ALA A 15 17.27 0.88 -8.65
CA ALA A 15 17.40 0.47 -10.02
C ALA A 15 18.36 -0.72 -10.16
N CYS A 16 18.22 -1.43 -11.29
CA CYS A 16 19.19 -2.26 -12.01
C CYS A 16 20.03 -3.29 -11.22
N VAL A 17 19.79 -4.59 -11.47
CA VAL A 17 20.74 -5.49 -12.18
C VAL A 17 19.95 -6.70 -12.72
N SER A 18 20.08 -6.93 -14.02
CA SER A 18 19.73 -8.16 -14.74
C SER A 18 20.93 -9.14 -14.72
N VAL A 19 20.66 -10.46 -14.82
CA VAL A 19 21.33 -11.45 -15.70
C VAL A 19 21.17 -12.90 -15.17
N LEU A 20 20.47 -13.68 -16.01
CA LEU A 20 20.64 -15.08 -16.46
C LEU A 20 21.21 -16.22 -15.57
N ALA A 21 20.35 -17.25 -15.44
CA ALA A 21 20.47 -18.62 -16.00
C ALA A 21 21.39 -19.71 -15.39
N TRP A 22 20.97 -20.94 -15.74
CA TRP A 22 21.54 -22.30 -15.57
C TRP A 22 20.89 -23.12 -14.42
N LEU A 23 19.92 -24.02 -14.67
CA LEU A 23 19.91 -25.35 -15.33
C LEU A 23 20.62 -26.48 -14.55
N GLN A 24 19.88 -27.60 -14.43
CA GLN A 24 20.26 -29.00 -14.12
C GLN A 24 20.25 -29.35 -12.62
N GLY A 25 19.77 -30.52 -12.16
CA GLY A 25 19.32 -31.72 -12.85
C GLY A 25 18.65 -32.69 -11.86
N CYS A 26 17.95 -33.69 -12.41
CA CYS A 26 17.27 -34.78 -11.71
C CYS A 26 18.26 -35.74 -11.03
N THR A 27 17.82 -36.42 -9.96
CA THR A 27 17.82 -37.90 -9.92
C THR A 27 16.89 -38.40 -8.81
N THR A 28 16.01 -39.32 -9.21
CA THR A 28 15.17 -40.18 -8.38
C THR A 28 16.03 -41.26 -7.70
N THR A 29 15.67 -41.66 -6.48
CA THR A 29 16.08 -42.95 -5.94
C THR A 29 14.89 -43.59 -5.24
N THR A 30 14.42 -44.67 -5.85
CA THR A 30 13.39 -45.56 -5.35
C THR A 30 14.08 -46.65 -4.54
N THR A 31 13.77 -46.77 -3.25
CA THR A 31 14.16 -47.95 -2.47
C THR A 31 12.89 -48.67 -2.05
N THR A 32 12.70 -49.83 -2.67
CA THR A 32 11.66 -50.81 -2.36
C THR A 32 12.14 -51.65 -1.18
N THR A 33 11.42 -51.63 -0.06
CA THR A 33 11.60 -52.63 1.00
C THR A 33 10.24 -53.23 1.35
N THR A 34 10.08 -54.47 0.93
CA THR A 34 8.98 -55.37 1.26
C THR A 34 9.21 -55.94 2.65
N THR A 35 8.28 -55.77 3.59
CA THR A 35 8.15 -56.74 4.68
C THR A 35 6.70 -56.90 5.14
N SER A 36 6.43 -58.14 5.52
CA SER A 36 5.18 -58.84 5.78
C SER A 36 4.31 -58.32 6.91
N SER A 37 3.03 -58.66 6.75
CA SER A 37 1.91 -58.66 7.67
C SER A 37 2.18 -59.13 9.10
N SER A 38 1.57 -58.43 10.06
CA SER A 38 1.00 -59.06 11.26
C SER A 38 -0.17 -58.22 11.79
N SER A 39 -1.32 -58.89 11.91
CA SER A 39 -2.55 -58.43 12.51
C SER A 39 -2.39 -58.13 14.00
N ALA A 40 -2.78 -56.93 14.43
CA ALA A 40 -3.06 -56.64 15.83
C ALA A 40 -4.28 -55.71 15.93
N THR A 41 -5.30 -56.23 16.59
CA THR A 41 -6.59 -55.65 16.85
C THR A 41 -6.51 -54.59 17.95
N THR A 42 -7.42 -53.61 17.89
CA THR A 42 -8.04 -52.83 18.98
C THR A 42 -7.75 -51.33 19.08
N ASN A 43 -8.88 -50.62 19.22
CA ASN A 43 -9.12 -49.28 19.74
C ASN A 43 -8.83 -48.07 18.84
N SER A 44 -9.63 -47.94 17.78
CA SER A 44 -9.98 -46.65 17.20
C SER A 44 -10.85 -45.85 18.18
N THR A 45 -10.27 -44.85 18.82
CA THR A 45 -11.01 -43.78 19.50
C THR A 45 -11.83 -43.02 18.44
N PRO A 46 -13.15 -42.85 18.59
CA PRO A 46 -13.93 -42.12 17.60
C PRO A 46 -13.52 -40.65 17.65
N THR A 47 -12.96 -40.15 16.55
CA THR A 47 -12.83 -38.72 16.30
C THR A 47 -14.21 -38.09 16.41
N PRO A 48 -14.43 -37.01 17.18
CA PRO A 48 -15.74 -36.40 17.29
C PRO A 48 -16.13 -35.88 15.90
N ARG A 49 -17.13 -36.55 15.32
CA ARG A 49 -17.83 -36.12 14.11
C ARG A 49 -18.36 -34.72 14.42
N GLN A 50 -17.83 -33.69 13.76
CA GLN A 50 -18.41 -32.35 13.85
C GLN A 50 -19.83 -32.43 13.31
N VAL A 51 -20.79 -32.54 14.22
CA VAL A 51 -22.21 -32.41 13.93
C VAL A 51 -22.44 -30.93 13.67
N THR A 52 -22.30 -30.50 12.43
CA THR A 52 -22.86 -29.22 12.00
C THR A 52 -24.37 -29.39 11.98
N ALA A 53 -25.02 -28.99 13.08
CA ALA A 53 -26.47 -28.85 13.10
C ALA A 53 -26.88 -27.88 11.98
N PRO A 54 -27.92 -28.19 11.20
CA PRO A 54 -28.42 -27.25 10.20
C PRO A 54 -28.97 -26.02 10.92
N ILE A 55 -28.36 -24.86 10.68
CA ILE A 55 -28.78 -23.57 11.24
C ILE A 55 -30.21 -23.31 10.75
N ALA A 56 -31.12 -23.02 11.69
CA ALA A 56 -32.49 -22.65 11.37
C ALA A 56 -32.48 -21.39 10.49
N GLN A 57 -33.21 -21.43 9.38
CA GLN A 57 -33.27 -20.33 8.43
C GLN A 57 -33.82 -19.07 9.13
N GLY A 58 -32.95 -18.08 9.36
CA GLY A 58 -33.32 -16.78 9.92
C GLY A 58 -32.64 -16.37 11.23
N GLU A 59 -31.79 -17.21 11.82
CA GLU A 59 -31.01 -16.82 13.00
C GLU A 59 -29.80 -15.93 12.62
N LEU A 60 -29.55 -14.88 13.39
CA LEU A 60 -28.41 -13.98 13.19
C LEU A 60 -27.12 -14.75 13.53
N LEU A 61 -26.27 -14.96 12.53
CA LEU A 61 -24.94 -15.52 12.73
C LEU A 61 -24.09 -14.60 13.61
N THR A 62 -23.62 -15.13 14.73
CA THR A 62 -22.70 -14.46 15.65
C THR A 62 -21.28 -15.00 15.48
N GLU A 63 -20.28 -14.35 16.08
CA GLU A 63 -18.90 -14.85 16.07
C GLU A 63 -18.77 -16.25 16.68
N SER A 64 -19.68 -16.62 17.59
CA SER A 64 -19.69 -17.94 18.24
C SER A 64 -20.03 -19.07 17.27
N ASP A 65 -20.87 -18.81 16.25
CA ASP A 65 -21.35 -19.80 15.28
C ASP A 65 -20.32 -20.15 14.21
N GLU A 66 -19.21 -19.40 14.19
CA GLU A 66 -18.18 -19.61 13.21
C GLU A 66 -17.36 -20.88 13.47
N PRO A 67 -17.06 -21.68 12.44
CA PRO A 67 -16.21 -22.86 12.59
C PRO A 67 -14.85 -22.52 13.21
N GLU A 68 -14.41 -23.33 14.17
CA GLU A 68 -13.12 -23.16 14.85
C GLU A 68 -11.92 -23.05 13.90
N ALA A 69 -11.99 -23.72 12.74
CA ALA A 69 -10.99 -23.57 11.69
C ALA A 69 -10.92 -22.12 11.18
N ARG A 70 -12.06 -21.50 10.90
CA ARG A 70 -12.13 -20.13 10.38
C ARG A 70 -11.75 -19.09 11.44
N LYS A 71 -12.09 -19.33 12.72
CA LYS A 71 -11.56 -18.56 13.86
C LYS A 71 -10.04 -18.59 13.89
N ARG A 72 -9.42 -19.77 13.80
CA ARG A 72 -7.95 -19.91 13.73
C ARG A 72 -7.36 -19.16 12.54
N ALA A 73 -7.97 -19.25 11.35
CA ALA A 73 -7.50 -18.52 10.17
C ALA A 73 -7.51 -17.00 10.41
N ARG A 74 -8.56 -16.45 11.04
CA ARG A 74 -8.63 -15.03 11.42
C ARG A 74 -7.58 -14.64 12.43
N THR A 75 -7.38 -15.42 13.49
CA THR A 75 -6.35 -15.11 14.49
C THR A 75 -4.97 -15.02 13.84
N ARG A 76 -4.65 -15.98 12.95
CA ARG A 76 -3.39 -15.94 12.18
C ARG A 76 -3.30 -14.75 11.25
N MET A 77 -4.39 -14.40 10.58
CA MET A 77 -4.47 -13.18 9.77
C MET A 77 -4.20 -11.92 10.61
N GLN A 78 -4.77 -11.81 11.81
CA GLN A 78 -4.51 -10.68 12.71
C GLN A 78 -3.05 -10.62 13.16
N LEU A 79 -2.43 -11.76 13.47
CA LEU A 79 -0.99 -11.84 13.75
C LEU A 79 -0.17 -11.39 12.54
N ALA A 80 -0.52 -11.85 11.34
CA ALA A 80 0.15 -11.45 10.10
C ALA A 80 0.09 -9.93 9.89
N VAL A 81 -1.07 -9.30 10.13
CA VAL A 81 -1.22 -7.84 10.09
C VAL A 81 -0.26 -7.18 11.09
N ALA A 82 -0.29 -7.59 12.35
CA ALA A 82 0.55 -7.00 13.40
C ALA A 82 2.05 -7.13 13.09
N TYR A 83 2.50 -8.30 12.63
CA TYR A 83 3.90 -8.51 12.22
C TYR A 83 4.27 -7.67 10.99
N PHE A 84 3.36 -7.53 10.03
CA PHE A 84 3.58 -6.71 8.85
C PHE A 84 3.71 -5.23 9.19
N GLU A 85 2.89 -4.72 10.10
CA GLU A 85 2.97 -3.35 10.61
C GLU A 85 4.29 -3.08 11.34
N GLN A 86 4.83 -4.08 12.04
CA GLN A 86 6.15 -4.01 12.70
C GLN A 86 7.34 -4.20 11.75
N GLY A 87 7.09 -4.39 10.45
CA GLY A 87 8.15 -4.62 9.46
C GLY A 87 8.70 -6.05 9.41
N GLN A 88 8.20 -6.95 10.25
CA GLN A 88 8.58 -8.38 10.29
C GLN A 88 7.92 -9.15 9.14
N THR A 89 8.34 -8.81 7.92
CA THR A 89 7.64 -9.15 6.68
C THR A 89 7.63 -10.67 6.40
N THR A 90 8.71 -11.38 6.75
CA THR A 90 8.80 -12.84 6.58
C THR A 90 7.92 -13.59 7.59
N VAL A 91 7.87 -13.12 8.83
CA VAL A 91 7.00 -13.68 9.89
C VAL A 91 5.52 -13.49 9.53
N ALA A 92 5.18 -12.28 9.07
CA ALA A 92 3.84 -11.99 8.58
C ALA A 92 3.42 -12.92 7.42
N LEU A 93 4.32 -13.17 6.47
CA LEU A 93 4.05 -14.07 5.35
C LEU A 93 3.83 -15.52 5.81
N ASP A 94 4.56 -15.97 6.84
CA ASP A 94 4.39 -17.31 7.38
C ASP A 94 3.02 -17.49 8.05
N GLU A 95 2.62 -16.58 8.94
CA GLU A 95 1.30 -16.59 9.57
C GLU A 95 0.17 -16.55 8.52
N LEU A 96 0.38 -15.79 7.45
CA LEU A 96 -0.59 -15.67 6.38
C LEU A 96 -0.72 -16.96 5.55
N LYS A 97 0.39 -17.66 5.29
CA LYS A 97 0.37 -18.98 4.64
C LYS A 97 -0.40 -19.99 5.51
N GLN A 98 -0.18 -19.95 6.82
CA GLN A 98 -0.91 -20.81 7.75
C GLN A 98 -2.40 -20.46 7.80
N ALA A 99 -2.78 -19.18 7.74
CA ALA A 99 -4.17 -18.75 7.63
C ALA A 99 -4.84 -19.28 6.36
N LEU A 100 -4.18 -19.12 5.20
CA LEU A 100 -4.68 -19.55 3.89
C LEU A 100 -4.72 -21.07 3.72
N ALA A 101 -3.87 -21.81 4.43
CA ALA A 101 -3.94 -23.27 4.48
C ALA A 101 -5.22 -23.77 5.19
N VAL A 102 -5.73 -22.98 6.14
CA VAL A 102 -6.94 -23.30 6.90
C VAL A 102 -8.19 -22.79 6.17
N ASP A 103 -8.15 -21.57 5.62
CA ASP A 103 -9.22 -21.01 4.81
C ASP A 103 -8.69 -20.46 3.46
N PRO A 104 -8.73 -21.29 2.40
CA PRO A 104 -8.32 -20.89 1.05
C PRO A 104 -9.28 -19.89 0.37
N SER A 105 -10.40 -19.53 1.03
CA SER A 105 -11.39 -18.57 0.56
C SER A 105 -11.30 -17.21 1.26
N PHE A 106 -10.30 -17.03 2.14
CA PHE A 106 -10.14 -15.81 2.91
C PHE A 106 -9.58 -14.66 2.05
N ALA A 107 -10.48 -13.88 1.43
CA ALA A 107 -10.14 -12.80 0.51
C ALA A 107 -9.14 -11.77 1.10
N ASP A 108 -9.37 -11.33 2.34
CA ASP A 108 -8.51 -10.34 3.00
C ASP A 108 -7.08 -10.86 3.21
N ALA A 109 -6.93 -12.16 3.44
CA ALA A 109 -5.61 -12.77 3.56
C ALA A 109 -4.84 -12.72 2.22
N PHE A 110 -5.51 -12.92 1.09
CA PHE A 110 -4.88 -12.72 -0.22
C PHE A 110 -4.55 -11.24 -0.48
N ASN A 111 -5.38 -10.30 -0.05
CA ASN A 111 -5.08 -8.87 -0.17
C ASN A 111 -3.80 -8.50 0.62
N LEU A 112 -3.67 -8.96 1.88
CA LEU A 112 -2.45 -8.74 2.67
C LEU A 112 -1.24 -9.45 2.04
N ARG A 113 -1.41 -10.64 1.47
CA ARG A 113 -0.33 -11.37 0.78
C ARG A 113 0.21 -10.55 -0.39
N GLY A 114 -0.69 -9.89 -1.12
CA GLY A 114 -0.32 -8.95 -2.18
C GLY A 114 0.52 -7.79 -1.68
N LEU A 115 0.12 -7.15 -0.58
CA LEU A 115 0.88 -6.07 0.06
C LEU A 115 2.25 -6.53 0.57
N ILE A 116 2.33 -7.74 1.13
CA ILE A 116 3.59 -8.34 1.58
C ILE A 116 4.55 -8.53 0.39
N TYR A 117 4.08 -9.11 -0.72
CA TYR A 117 4.92 -9.30 -1.89
C TYR A 117 5.31 -8.00 -2.59
N LEU A 118 4.42 -6.98 -2.57
CA LEU A 118 4.78 -5.63 -2.99
C LEU A 118 5.96 -5.08 -2.18
N ARG A 119 5.95 -5.23 -0.85
CA ARG A 119 7.06 -4.81 0.02
C ARG A 119 8.35 -5.58 -0.28
N LEU A 120 8.23 -6.85 -0.65
CA LEU A 120 9.36 -7.71 -1.06
C LEU A 120 9.79 -7.50 -2.52
N ASN A 121 9.16 -6.56 -3.24
CA ASN A 121 9.42 -6.27 -4.66
C ASN A 121 9.14 -7.45 -5.61
N ASP A 122 8.34 -8.46 -5.19
CA ASP A 122 7.87 -9.54 -6.07
C ASP A 122 6.52 -9.16 -6.68
N MET A 123 6.57 -8.37 -7.75
CA MET A 123 5.39 -7.85 -8.43
C MET A 123 4.48 -8.95 -8.99
N ARG A 124 5.05 -10.09 -9.37
CA ARG A 124 4.30 -11.22 -9.95
C ARG A 124 3.46 -11.91 -8.89
N LEU A 125 4.04 -12.21 -7.73
CA LEU A 125 3.29 -12.81 -6.61
C LEU A 125 2.31 -11.82 -5.97
N ALA A 126 2.62 -10.52 -6.01
CA ALA A 126 1.68 -9.49 -5.61
C ALA A 126 0.42 -9.48 -6.50
N GLU A 127 0.61 -9.46 -7.83
CA GLU A 127 -0.49 -9.49 -8.80
C GLU A 127 -1.36 -10.74 -8.66
N ASP A 128 -0.75 -11.93 -8.56
CA ASP A 128 -1.46 -13.19 -8.30
C ASP A 128 -2.35 -13.10 -7.06
N SER A 129 -1.81 -12.56 -5.97
CA SER A 129 -2.51 -12.44 -4.69
C SER A 129 -3.69 -11.47 -4.79
N PHE A 130 -3.52 -10.29 -5.39
CA PHE A 130 -4.63 -9.35 -5.56
C PHE A 130 -5.71 -9.89 -6.50
N ARG A 131 -5.34 -10.56 -7.59
CA ARG A 131 -6.31 -11.19 -8.49
C ARG A 131 -7.11 -12.27 -7.77
N ARG A 132 -6.48 -13.06 -6.90
CA ARG A 132 -7.19 -14.04 -6.07
C ARG A 132 -8.12 -13.40 -5.06
N ALA A 133 -7.69 -12.31 -4.39
CA ALA A 133 -8.53 -11.55 -3.48
C ALA A 133 -9.78 -11.00 -4.18
N MET A 134 -9.62 -10.38 -5.35
CA MET A 134 -10.74 -9.86 -6.15
C MET A 134 -11.65 -10.97 -6.69
N ALA A 135 -11.12 -12.15 -7.01
CA ALA A 135 -11.96 -13.27 -7.42
C ALA A 135 -12.88 -13.76 -6.28
N LEU A 136 -12.43 -13.63 -5.03
CA LEU A 136 -13.19 -14.00 -3.84
C LEU A 136 -14.13 -12.89 -3.37
N ASN A 137 -13.71 -11.62 -3.48
CA ASN A 137 -14.51 -10.45 -3.14
C ASN A 137 -14.31 -9.31 -4.16
N PRO A 138 -15.05 -9.29 -5.27
CA PRO A 138 -14.81 -8.37 -6.38
C PRO A 138 -15.07 -6.89 -6.08
N ARG A 139 -15.79 -6.57 -5.00
CA ARG A 139 -16.22 -5.20 -4.66
C ARG A 139 -15.53 -4.65 -3.42
N GLU A 140 -14.51 -5.34 -2.90
CA GLU A 140 -13.76 -4.88 -1.74
C GLU A 140 -12.87 -3.68 -2.10
N PRO A 141 -13.16 -2.47 -1.58
CA PRO A 141 -12.48 -1.26 -2.05
C PRO A 141 -10.98 -1.21 -1.76
N ASN A 142 -10.51 -1.81 -0.66
CA ASN A 142 -9.08 -1.77 -0.32
C ASN A 142 -8.25 -2.61 -1.30
N THR A 143 -8.77 -3.76 -1.73
CA THR A 143 -8.15 -4.67 -2.68
C THR A 143 -8.10 -4.03 -4.06
N LEU A 144 -9.21 -3.41 -4.48
CA LEU A 144 -9.26 -2.62 -5.71
C LEU A 144 -8.25 -1.46 -5.67
N HIS A 145 -8.18 -0.71 -4.57
CA HIS A 145 -7.16 0.32 -4.37
C HIS A 145 -5.73 -0.22 -4.45
N ASN A 146 -5.43 -1.30 -3.72
CA ASN A 146 -4.08 -1.88 -3.67
C ASN A 146 -3.65 -2.43 -5.05
N TYR A 147 -4.56 -3.09 -5.76
CA TYR A 147 -4.30 -3.59 -7.11
C TYR A 147 -4.14 -2.45 -8.13
N GLY A 148 -4.97 -1.41 -8.04
CA GLY A 148 -4.80 -0.18 -8.80
C GLY A 148 -3.44 0.45 -8.57
N TRP A 149 -2.95 0.48 -7.34
CA TRP A 149 -1.62 1.00 -7.01
C TRP A 149 -0.49 0.16 -7.64
N LEU A 150 -0.57 -1.17 -7.56
CA LEU A 150 0.38 -2.06 -8.23
C LEU A 150 0.43 -1.78 -9.74
N MET A 151 -0.72 -1.69 -10.41
CA MET A 151 -0.78 -1.39 -11.84
C MET A 151 -0.18 -0.02 -12.16
N CYS A 152 -0.38 0.98 -11.28
CA CYS A 152 0.27 2.28 -11.43
C CYS A 152 1.80 2.18 -11.37
N GLN A 153 2.34 1.38 -10.46
CA GLN A 153 3.78 1.15 -10.34
C GLN A 153 4.37 0.44 -11.57
N GLN A 154 3.57 -0.40 -12.24
CA GLN A 154 3.93 -1.06 -13.49
C GLN A 154 3.75 -0.17 -14.74
N GLY A 155 3.30 1.08 -14.60
CA GLY A 155 3.03 1.98 -15.73
C GLY A 155 1.72 1.67 -16.47
N ARG A 156 0.90 0.76 -15.94
CA ARG A 156 -0.42 0.39 -16.48
C ARG A 156 -1.49 1.37 -16.02
N TYR A 157 -1.35 2.61 -16.46
CA TYR A 157 -2.14 3.74 -15.96
C TYR A 157 -3.64 3.62 -16.24
N PRO A 158 -4.10 3.23 -17.46
CA PRO A 158 -5.52 3.09 -17.72
C PRO A 158 -6.19 2.04 -16.81
N GLU A 159 -5.57 0.86 -16.65
CA GLU A 159 -6.13 -0.18 -15.78
C GLU A 159 -6.08 0.22 -14.29
N SER A 160 -5.03 0.92 -13.88
CA SER A 160 -4.91 1.47 -12.52
C SER A 160 -6.07 2.42 -12.18
N ILE A 161 -6.37 3.36 -13.08
CA ILE A 161 -7.45 4.34 -12.91
C ILE A 161 -8.81 3.64 -12.79
N GLN A 162 -9.08 2.62 -13.62
CA GLN A 162 -10.30 1.84 -13.53
C GLN A 162 -10.48 1.16 -12.17
N MET A 163 -9.41 0.61 -11.58
CA MET A 163 -9.50 0.00 -10.25
C MET A 163 -9.77 1.03 -9.15
N PHE A 164 -9.14 2.20 -9.23
CA PHE A 164 -9.41 3.28 -8.27
C PHE A 164 -10.85 3.78 -8.36
N GLU A 165 -11.39 3.93 -9.56
CA GLU A 165 -12.80 4.32 -9.77
C GLU A 165 -13.76 3.28 -9.19
N GLN A 166 -13.48 1.99 -9.37
CA GLN A 166 -14.27 0.92 -8.76
C GLN A 166 -14.21 0.95 -7.23
N ALA A 167 -13.03 1.21 -6.63
CA ALA A 167 -12.91 1.38 -5.19
C ALA A 167 -13.73 2.59 -4.69
N LEU A 168 -13.69 3.70 -5.41
CA LEU A 168 -14.40 4.94 -5.07
C LEU A 168 -15.90 4.89 -5.32
N ALA A 169 -16.41 3.92 -6.08
CA ALA A 169 -17.83 3.69 -6.29
C ALA A 169 -18.56 3.24 -5.01
N ASN A 170 -17.85 2.70 -4.02
CA ASN A 170 -18.43 2.34 -2.74
C ASN A 170 -18.60 3.61 -1.85
N PRO A 171 -19.84 3.99 -1.49
CA PRO A 171 -20.11 5.23 -0.73
C PRO A 171 -19.64 5.15 0.73
N THR A 172 -19.53 3.97 1.33
CA THR A 172 -19.09 3.78 2.72
C THR A 172 -17.60 3.48 2.83
N TYR A 173 -16.85 3.53 1.73
CA TYR A 173 -15.41 3.31 1.75
C TYR A 173 -14.69 4.38 2.57
N GLY A 174 -14.03 3.99 3.67
CA GLY A 174 -13.27 4.93 4.51
C GLY A 174 -11.97 5.45 3.87
N GLY A 175 -11.38 4.70 2.95
CA GLY A 175 -10.09 5.02 2.31
C GLY A 175 -10.17 5.96 1.10
N ARG A 176 -11.22 6.76 0.97
CA ARG A 176 -11.48 7.62 -0.20
C ARG A 176 -10.38 8.65 -0.42
N ALA A 177 -9.96 9.37 0.62
CA ALA A 177 -8.91 10.38 0.51
C ALA A 177 -7.59 9.78 0.01
N LYS A 178 -7.20 8.62 0.55
CA LYS A 178 -6.02 7.83 0.14
C LYS A 178 -6.11 7.40 -1.32
N THR A 179 -7.29 6.95 -1.76
CA THR A 179 -7.47 6.47 -3.13
C THR A 179 -7.48 7.59 -4.16
N LEU A 180 -8.12 8.71 -3.85
CA LEU A 180 -8.07 9.91 -4.69
C LEU A 180 -6.64 10.45 -4.80
N MET A 181 -5.88 10.45 -3.71
CA MET A 181 -4.45 10.78 -3.74
C MET A 181 -3.70 9.85 -4.69
N ALA A 182 -3.82 8.53 -4.50
CA ALA A 182 -3.12 7.54 -5.33
C ALA A 182 -3.49 7.66 -6.82
N GLN A 183 -4.77 7.85 -7.13
CA GLN A 183 -5.25 8.07 -8.49
C GLN A 183 -4.67 9.36 -9.09
N GLY A 184 -4.68 10.47 -8.34
CA GLY A 184 -4.12 11.73 -8.80
C GLY A 184 -2.61 11.65 -9.08
N LEU A 185 -1.84 10.98 -8.21
CA LEU A 185 -0.43 10.70 -8.44
C LEU A 185 -0.20 9.84 -9.69
N CYS A 186 -1.08 8.86 -9.91
CA CYS A 186 -1.01 8.00 -11.09
C CYS A 186 -1.29 8.77 -12.38
N GLN A 187 -2.32 9.61 -12.37
CA GLN A 187 -2.69 10.50 -13.47
C GLN A 187 -1.57 11.50 -13.78
N GLN A 188 -0.91 12.04 -12.75
CA GLN A 188 0.25 12.90 -12.93
C GLN A 188 1.39 12.17 -13.66
N ARG A 189 1.70 10.91 -13.29
CA ARG A 189 2.69 10.08 -14.01
C ARG A 189 2.27 9.72 -15.43
N ALA A 190 0.96 9.63 -15.67
CA ALA A 190 0.38 9.40 -16.99
C ALA A 190 0.31 10.67 -17.87
N GLY A 191 0.67 11.85 -17.33
CA GLY A 191 0.54 13.14 -18.03
C GLY A 191 -0.88 13.72 -18.06
N LEU A 192 -1.83 13.11 -17.33
CA LEU A 192 -3.23 13.55 -17.22
C LEU A 192 -3.36 14.62 -16.12
N LEU A 193 -2.73 15.78 -16.35
CA LEU A 193 -2.58 16.83 -15.33
C LEU A 193 -3.92 17.43 -14.86
N PRO A 194 -4.92 17.71 -15.71
CA PRO A 194 -6.22 18.22 -15.26
C PRO A 194 -6.94 17.22 -14.33
N GLU A 195 -6.90 15.94 -14.65
CA GLU A 195 -7.49 14.87 -13.84
C GLU A 195 -6.77 14.74 -12.50
N ALA A 196 -5.44 14.77 -12.54
CA ALA A 196 -4.59 14.70 -11.36
C ALA A 196 -4.91 15.81 -10.37
N GLU A 197 -5.02 17.06 -10.85
CA GLU A 197 -5.38 18.20 -10.02
C GLU A 197 -6.76 18.03 -9.36
N ARG A 198 -7.77 17.59 -10.12
CA ARG A 198 -9.12 17.36 -9.58
C ARG A 198 -9.09 16.34 -8.44
N ASN A 199 -8.42 15.20 -8.66
CA ASN A 199 -8.36 14.13 -7.67
C ASN A 199 -7.50 14.48 -6.46
N LEU A 200 -6.36 15.17 -6.64
CA LEU A 200 -5.55 15.66 -5.53
C LEU A 200 -6.29 16.74 -4.73
N SER A 201 -7.03 17.64 -5.39
CA SER A 201 -7.86 18.64 -4.70
C SER A 201 -8.96 17.97 -3.87
N ARG A 202 -9.66 16.98 -4.44
CA ARG A 202 -10.69 16.23 -3.71
C ARG A 202 -10.11 15.40 -2.57
N SER A 203 -8.90 14.85 -2.74
CA SER A 203 -8.18 14.20 -1.65
C SER A 203 -7.89 15.17 -0.52
N TYR A 204 -7.43 16.38 -0.84
CA TYR A 204 -7.10 17.42 0.14
C TYR A 204 -8.35 17.93 0.90
N GLU A 205 -9.50 18.01 0.22
CA GLU A 205 -10.78 18.33 0.88
C GLU A 205 -11.17 17.32 1.95
N LEU A 206 -10.83 16.04 1.76
CA LEU A 206 -11.12 14.98 2.72
C LEU A 206 -10.06 14.84 3.81
N ASP A 207 -8.80 15.14 3.49
CA ASP A 207 -7.66 15.06 4.41
C ASP A 207 -6.63 16.15 4.11
N ALA A 208 -6.88 17.37 4.62
CA ALA A 208 -6.00 18.52 4.46
C ALA A 208 -4.71 18.42 5.30
N GLY A 209 -4.57 17.37 6.12
CA GLY A 209 -3.37 17.09 6.91
C GLY A 209 -2.34 16.24 6.16
N ASN A 210 -2.72 15.66 5.02
CA ASN A 210 -1.86 14.76 4.27
C ASN A 210 -0.72 15.52 3.56
N PRO A 211 0.56 15.29 3.94
CA PRO A 211 1.68 16.01 3.35
C PRO A 211 1.94 15.61 1.90
N ILE A 212 1.62 14.37 1.52
CA ILE A 212 1.80 13.86 0.16
C ILE A 212 0.83 14.58 -0.77
N THR A 213 -0.44 14.67 -0.39
CA THR A 213 -1.45 15.39 -1.19
C THR A 213 -1.08 16.87 -1.34
N GLY A 214 -0.76 17.56 -0.23
CA GLY A 214 -0.40 18.98 -0.25
C GLY A 214 0.83 19.27 -1.10
N TYR A 215 1.89 18.46 -0.97
CA TYR A 215 3.12 18.62 -1.74
C TYR A 215 2.91 18.40 -3.25
N ASN A 216 2.22 17.33 -3.63
CA ASN A 216 2.03 17.00 -5.06
C ASN A 216 1.07 17.98 -5.74
N LEU A 217 0.01 18.42 -5.05
CA LEU A 217 -0.88 19.46 -5.57
C LEU A 217 -0.14 20.79 -5.75
N ALA A 218 0.67 21.21 -4.75
CA ALA A 218 1.50 22.40 -4.87
C ALA A 218 2.51 22.29 -6.03
N THR A 219 3.12 21.12 -6.22
CA THR A 219 4.09 20.86 -7.30
C THR A 219 3.42 20.98 -8.67
N LEU A 220 2.24 20.39 -8.84
CA LEU A 220 1.47 20.44 -10.08
C LEU A 220 1.09 21.89 -10.41
N LEU A 221 0.59 22.65 -9.43
CA LEU A 221 0.22 24.06 -9.59
C LEU A 221 1.43 24.95 -9.89
N TYR A 222 2.57 24.68 -9.25
CA TYR A 222 3.83 25.33 -9.57
C TYR A 222 4.21 25.08 -11.03
N GLN A 223 4.22 23.84 -11.50
CA GLN A 223 4.57 23.55 -12.90
C GLN A 223 3.66 24.25 -13.92
N ARG A 224 2.41 24.52 -13.56
CA ARG A 224 1.43 25.24 -14.39
C ARG A 224 1.52 26.78 -14.31
N GLY A 225 2.40 27.32 -13.48
CA GLY A 225 2.52 28.75 -13.27
C GLY A 225 1.49 29.36 -12.31
N GLU A 226 0.75 28.53 -11.58
CA GLU A 226 -0.30 28.96 -10.68
C GLU A 226 0.26 29.19 -9.26
N TRP A 227 1.24 30.10 -9.16
CA TRP A 227 2.09 30.29 -7.99
C TRP A 227 1.32 30.61 -6.72
N LEU A 228 0.30 31.47 -6.81
CA LEU A 228 -0.52 31.84 -5.66
C LEU A 228 -1.30 30.63 -5.10
N ARG A 229 -1.82 29.76 -5.98
CA ARG A 229 -2.49 28.52 -5.56
C ARG A 229 -1.47 27.54 -5.00
N ALA A 230 -0.30 27.39 -5.62
CA ALA A 230 0.77 26.55 -5.09
C ALA A 230 1.21 26.98 -3.68
N GLN A 231 1.33 28.30 -3.44
CA GLN A 231 1.68 28.89 -2.16
C GLN A 231 0.72 28.46 -1.05
N PHE A 232 -0.59 28.50 -1.33
CA PHE A 232 -1.62 28.10 -0.35
C PHE A 232 -1.36 26.70 0.21
N TYR A 233 -1.12 25.71 -0.66
CA TYR A 233 -0.91 24.32 -0.24
C TYR A 233 0.46 24.11 0.41
N ILE A 234 1.53 24.64 -0.19
CA ILE A 234 2.89 24.37 0.30
C ILE A 234 3.17 25.10 1.62
N ARG A 235 2.60 26.28 1.84
CA ARG A 235 2.75 27.03 3.09
C ARG A 235 2.11 26.30 4.28
N ARG A 236 0.95 25.67 4.08
CA ARG A 236 0.32 24.84 5.12
C ARG A 236 1.21 23.67 5.53
N LEU A 237 1.78 22.97 4.54
CA LEU A 237 2.71 21.86 4.80
C LEU A 237 3.98 22.34 5.53
N ASN A 238 4.61 23.41 5.04
CA ASN A 238 5.85 23.93 5.60
C ASN A 238 5.71 24.53 7.00
N ASN A 239 4.49 24.95 7.39
CA ASN A 239 4.17 25.40 8.74
C ASN A 239 3.76 24.24 9.69
N SER A 240 3.99 22.98 9.30
CA SER A 240 3.71 21.81 10.11
C SER A 240 4.98 21.03 10.47
N GLU A 241 4.88 20.11 11.43
CA GLU A 241 5.96 19.18 11.78
C GLU A 241 6.36 18.25 10.63
N LEU A 242 5.50 18.11 9.61
CA LEU A 242 5.72 17.24 8.45
C LEU A 242 6.57 17.90 7.35
N ALA A 243 6.97 19.17 7.52
CA ALA A 243 7.85 19.87 6.60
C ALA A 243 9.20 19.17 6.47
N ASN A 244 9.69 18.98 5.24
CA ASN A 244 10.99 18.38 4.95
C ASN A 244 11.79 19.24 3.97
N ALA A 245 13.02 18.83 3.63
CA ALA A 245 13.88 19.59 2.73
C ALA A 245 13.21 19.84 1.35
N GLU A 246 12.54 18.82 0.79
CA GLU A 246 11.87 18.90 -0.51
C GLU A 246 10.68 19.88 -0.49
N SER A 247 9.88 19.88 0.58
CA SER A 247 8.73 20.78 0.72
C SER A 247 9.15 22.23 0.98
N LEU A 248 10.19 22.44 1.79
CA LEU A 248 10.79 23.76 2.00
C LEU A 248 11.37 24.30 0.69
N TRP A 249 12.06 23.46 -0.08
CA TRP A 249 12.60 23.83 -1.38
C TRP A 249 11.52 24.26 -2.37
N LEU A 250 10.42 23.51 -2.46
CA LEU A 250 9.28 23.91 -3.27
C LEU A 250 8.71 25.26 -2.81
N GLY A 251 8.60 25.48 -1.49
CA GLY A 251 8.19 26.76 -0.93
C GLY A 251 9.11 27.90 -1.35
N ILE A 252 10.44 27.73 -1.25
CA ILE A 252 11.44 28.71 -1.68
C ILE A 252 11.26 29.05 -3.16
N LYS A 253 11.06 28.03 -4.01
CA LYS A 253 10.82 28.22 -5.44
C LYS A 253 9.53 29.00 -5.71
N VAL A 254 8.45 28.72 -4.96
CA VAL A 254 7.17 29.45 -5.05
C VAL A 254 7.35 30.92 -4.66
N GLU A 255 7.91 31.19 -3.48
CA GLU A 255 8.11 32.57 -2.99
C GLU A 255 9.04 33.37 -3.91
N ARG A 256 10.06 32.73 -4.51
CA ARG A 256 10.92 33.34 -5.54
C ARG A 256 10.12 33.78 -6.76
N ARG A 257 9.24 32.92 -7.29
CA ARG A 257 8.39 33.23 -8.47
C ARG A 257 7.38 34.35 -8.17
N MET A 258 7.01 34.52 -6.90
CA MET A 258 6.10 35.57 -6.42
C MET A 258 6.83 36.83 -5.93
N GLU A 259 8.16 36.88 -6.06
CA GLU A 259 9.01 37.99 -5.60
C GLU A 259 8.93 38.30 -4.10
N ASN A 260 8.47 37.33 -3.30
CA ASN A 260 8.33 37.47 -1.85
C ASN A 260 9.65 37.13 -1.13
N ARG A 261 10.58 38.08 -1.16
CA ARG A 261 11.94 37.89 -0.61
C ARG A 261 11.95 37.56 0.88
N GLU A 262 11.05 38.15 1.66
CA GLU A 262 10.99 37.91 3.10
C GLU A 262 10.62 36.47 3.43
N ALA A 263 9.51 35.97 2.89
CA ALA A 263 9.08 34.58 3.11
C ALA A 263 10.09 33.58 2.54
N MET A 264 10.68 33.89 1.39
CA MET A 264 11.76 33.08 0.81
C MET A 264 12.93 32.93 1.78
N GLN A 265 13.43 34.01 2.37
CA GLN A 265 14.55 33.96 3.32
C GLN A 265 14.19 33.20 4.60
N GLN A 266 12.96 33.33 5.10
CA GLN A 266 12.49 32.56 6.25
C GLN A 266 12.53 31.04 5.97
N LEU A 267 12.12 30.61 4.77
CA LEU A 267 12.17 29.20 4.37
C LEU A 267 13.61 28.71 4.18
N VAL A 268 14.50 29.54 3.63
CA VAL A 268 15.93 29.24 3.49
C VAL A 268 16.59 29.03 4.85
N GLU A 269 16.30 29.90 5.83
CA GLU A 269 16.84 29.76 7.19
C GLU A 269 16.35 28.47 7.85
N GLN A 270 15.07 28.13 7.68
CA GLN A 270 14.55 26.83 8.15
C GLN A 270 15.24 25.65 7.48
N LEU A 271 15.46 25.72 6.16
CA LEU A 271 16.15 24.67 5.39
C LEU A 271 17.58 24.50 5.88
N ARG A 272 18.33 25.59 6.08
CA ARG A 272 19.70 25.57 6.59
C ARG A 272 19.76 25.00 8.01
N LYS A 273 18.88 25.46 8.90
CA LYS A 273 18.86 25.06 10.31
C LYS A 273 18.49 23.58 10.50
N ARG A 274 17.49 23.08 9.77
CA ARG A 274 16.95 21.72 9.96
C ARG A 274 17.58 20.69 9.03
N TYR A 275 18.05 21.10 7.86
CA TYR A 275 18.45 20.22 6.77
C TYR A 275 19.76 20.69 6.09
N GLY A 276 20.74 21.10 6.90
CA GLY A 276 22.02 21.69 6.45
C GLY A 276 22.88 20.84 5.50
N GLN A 277 22.61 19.54 5.36
CA GLN A 277 23.32 18.63 4.45
C GLN A 277 22.44 18.15 3.28
N SER A 278 21.27 18.76 3.10
CA SER A 278 20.32 18.36 2.06
C SER A 278 20.79 18.78 0.67
N ARG A 279 20.43 17.98 -0.34
CA ARG A 279 20.64 18.32 -1.75
C ARG A 279 19.91 19.61 -2.13
N GLU A 280 18.78 19.88 -1.49
CA GLU A 280 17.96 21.07 -1.70
C GLU A 280 18.67 22.35 -1.24
N LEU A 281 19.38 22.31 -0.11
CA LEU A 281 20.22 23.44 0.31
C LEU A 281 21.38 23.65 -0.66
N ALA A 282 22.05 22.57 -1.08
CA ALA A 282 23.10 22.66 -2.08
C ALA A 282 22.59 23.20 -3.44
N ALA A 283 21.34 22.90 -3.81
CA ALA A 283 20.71 23.48 -4.98
C ALA A 283 20.45 24.98 -4.82
N TYR A 284 19.95 25.41 -3.65
CA TYR A 284 19.78 26.83 -3.33
C TYR A 284 21.10 27.61 -3.41
N GLU A 285 22.16 27.10 -2.79
CA GLU A 285 23.46 27.78 -2.71
C GLU A 285 24.14 27.93 -4.09
N ARG A 286 23.89 26.98 -5.00
CA ARG A 286 24.36 27.05 -6.39
C ARG A 286 23.43 27.86 -7.31
N GLY A 287 22.28 28.32 -6.82
CA GLY A 287 21.28 29.03 -7.62
C GLY A 287 20.49 28.15 -8.60
N ALA A 288 20.45 26.84 -8.35
CA ALA A 288 19.85 25.82 -9.21
C ALA A 288 18.31 25.74 -9.05
N PHE A 289 17.60 26.84 -9.32
CA PHE A 289 16.14 26.91 -9.12
C PHE A 289 15.31 26.20 -10.20
N ASP A 290 15.92 25.91 -11.35
CA ASP A 290 15.26 25.39 -12.55
C ASP A 290 15.83 24.01 -12.99
N GLU A 291 16.63 23.36 -12.13
CA GLU A 291 17.07 21.96 -12.28
C GLU A 291 15.95 20.94 -11.98
#